data_AF-A0AAD8JB18-F1
#
_entry.id   AF-A0AAD8JB18-F1
#
_cell.length_a   1.000
_cell.length_b   1.000
_cell.length_c   1.000
_cell.angle_alpha   90.00
_cell.angle_beta   90.00
_cell.angle_gamma   90.00
#
_symmetry.space_group_name_H-M   'P 1'
#
loop_
_entity.id
_entity.type
_entity.pdbx_description
1 polymer ?
#
loop_
_entity_poly.entity_id
_entity_poly.type
_entity_poly.pdbx_seq_one_letter_code
_entity_poly.pdbx_strand_id
1 'polypeptide(L)'
;MAIDLPPGYRFYPNDEELLSFYLKPKVNGETLPCVVILEKQIYGDSANPWEVFDDSSTPWIICGGSKIVYAFTPLTKKAVAGSSSGRGSKKKENYAKKAGCGTWHGQTGREPIMGVSSNACSYWGPVAQ
;
A
#
# COMPACT_ATOMS: atom_id res chain seq x y z
N MET A 1 6.34 10.54 16.87
CA MET A 1 5.50 9.89 17.91
C MET A 1 6.12 8.52 18.16
N ALA A 2 6.50 8.21 19.40
CA ALA A 2 7.03 6.88 19.73
C ALA A 2 5.84 5.95 20.02
N ILE A 3 5.84 4.77 19.41
CA ILE A 3 4.82 3.74 19.63
C ILE A 3 5.30 2.92 20.84
N ASP A 4 4.51 2.88 21.90
CA ASP A 4 4.85 2.12 23.11
C ASP A 4 4.52 0.64 22.88
N LEU A 5 5.53 -0.11 22.45
CA LEU A 5 5.45 -1.54 22.18
C LEU A 5 6.33 -2.29 23.18
N PRO A 6 5.87 -3.44 23.70
CA PRO A 6 6.67 -4.21 24.66
C PRO A 6 8.00 -4.65 24.03
N PRO A 7 9.09 -4.74 24.83
CA PRO A 7 10.36 -5.25 24.35
C PRO A 7 10.20 -6.61 23.65
N GLY A 8 10.74 -6.72 22.43
CA GLY A 8 10.66 -7.94 21.62
C GLY A 8 9.46 -8.03 20.69
N TYR A 9 8.52 -7.07 20.73
CA TYR A 9 7.46 -6.97 19.73
C TYR A 9 8.04 -6.83 18.32
N ARG A 10 7.49 -7.59 17.36
CA ARG A 10 7.85 -7.53 15.95
C ARG A 10 6.58 -7.42 15.14
N PHE A 11 6.52 -6.40 14.29
CA PHE A 11 5.43 -6.26 13.34
C PHE A 11 5.71 -7.14 12.13
N TYR A 12 5.09 -8.32 12.09
CA TYR A 12 5.23 -9.28 10.99
C TYR A 12 3.87 -9.91 10.66
N PRO A 13 2.89 -9.10 10.21
CA PRO A 13 1.55 -9.59 9.95
C PRO A 13 1.51 -10.41 8.65
N ASN A 14 0.61 -11.39 8.60
CA ASN A 14 0.22 -12.03 7.35
C ASN A 14 -0.85 -11.20 6.59
N ASP A 15 -1.17 -11.61 5.37
CA ASP A 15 -2.13 -10.90 4.51
C ASP A 15 -3.54 -10.81 5.12
N GLU A 16 -4.02 -11.87 5.78
CA GLU A 16 -5.32 -11.89 6.43
C GLU A 16 -5.36 -10.94 7.64
N GLU A 17 -4.28 -10.92 8.42
CA GLU A 17 -4.14 -10.02 9.56
C GLU A 17 -4.13 -8.56 9.13
N LEU A 18 -3.37 -8.22 8.07
CA LEU A 18 -3.35 -6.88 7.48
C LEU A 18 -4.76 -6.44 7.07
N LEU A 19 -5.55 -7.32 6.46
CA LEU A 19 -6.90 -6.96 6.03
C LEU A 19 -7.88 -6.86 7.19
N SER A 20 -7.94 -7.89 8.04
CA SER A 20 -8.98 -8.05 9.05
C SER A 20 -8.75 -7.18 10.28
N PHE A 21 -7.50 -6.98 10.70
CA PHE A 21 -7.19 -6.22 11.91
C PHE A 21 -6.68 -4.80 11.65
N TYR A 22 -6.24 -4.49 10.43
CA TYR A 22 -5.71 -3.16 10.11
C TYR A 22 -6.54 -2.42 9.06
N LEU A 23 -6.74 -2.99 7.87
CA LEU A 23 -7.38 -2.26 6.77
C LEU A 23 -8.90 -2.12 6.96
N LYS A 24 -9.63 -3.19 7.26
CA LYS A 24 -11.10 -3.11 7.47
C LYS A 24 -11.45 -2.18 8.63
N PRO A 25 -10.83 -2.31 9.83
CA PRO A 25 -11.10 -1.40 10.93
C PRO A 25 -10.76 0.06 10.57
N LYS A 26 -9.64 0.29 9.85
CA LYS A 26 -9.25 1.64 9.40
C LYS A 26 -10.30 2.29 8.49
N VAL A 27 -10.86 1.55 7.55
CA VAL A 27 -11.91 2.04 6.64
C VAL A 27 -13.23 2.31 7.39
N ASN A 28 -13.54 1.49 8.38
CA ASN A 28 -14.74 1.65 9.21
C ASN A 28 -14.60 2.72 10.31
N GLY A 29 -13.41 3.30 10.50
CA GLY A 29 -13.14 4.25 11.57
C GLY A 29 -13.05 3.61 12.96
N GLU A 30 -12.79 2.31 13.02
CA GLU A 30 -12.62 1.54 14.25
C GLU A 30 -11.19 1.70 14.82
N THR A 31 -11.02 1.36 16.09
CA THR A 31 -9.73 1.42 16.77
C THR A 31 -8.79 0.32 16.26
N LEU A 32 -7.56 0.71 15.89
CA LEU A 32 -6.52 -0.24 15.46
C LEU A 32 -5.83 -0.89 16.67
N PRO A 33 -5.39 -2.16 16.56
CA PRO A 33 -4.69 -2.86 17.63
C PRO A 33 -3.34 -2.21 17.97
N CYS A 34 -2.67 -1.63 16.97
CA CYS A 34 -1.50 -0.79 17.17
C CYS A 34 -1.34 0.23 16.03
N VAL A 35 -0.68 1.36 16.31
CA VAL A 35 -0.49 2.47 15.36
C VAL A 35 0.85 2.35 14.63
N VAL A 36 1.13 1.17 14.06
CA VAL A 36 2.39 0.90 13.34
C VAL A 36 2.29 1.29 11.85
N ILE A 37 1.11 1.17 11.25
CA ILE A 37 0.86 1.53 9.85
C ILE A 37 0.44 3.00 9.80
N LEU A 38 1.18 3.83 9.06
CA LEU A 38 0.88 5.25 8.90
C LEU A 38 0.10 5.54 7.62
N GLU A 39 -0.65 6.64 7.63
CA GLU A 39 -1.19 7.19 6.39
C GLU A 39 -0.08 7.84 5.57
N LYS A 40 0.02 7.48 4.29
CA LYS A 40 1.00 8.05 3.38
C LYS A 40 0.45 8.14 1.97
N GLN A 41 0.61 9.32 1.35
CA GLN A 41 0.23 9.53 -0.03
C GLN A 41 1.34 9.00 -0.95
N ILE A 42 1.17 7.79 -1.46
CA ILE A 42 2.18 7.16 -2.33
C ILE A 42 1.89 7.35 -3.84
N TYR A 43 0.77 7.99 -4.17
CA TYR A 43 0.35 8.27 -5.54
C TYR A 43 0.17 9.76 -5.83
N GLY A 44 0.36 10.18 -7.08
CA GLY A 44 0.13 11.55 -7.54
C GLY A 44 1.42 12.30 -7.88
N ASP A 45 1.27 13.57 -8.27
CA ASP A 45 2.37 14.39 -8.81
C ASP A 45 3.41 14.80 -7.77
N SER A 46 3.05 14.79 -6.48
CA SER A 46 3.93 15.14 -5.37
C SER A 46 4.38 13.92 -4.55
N ALA A 47 4.17 12.71 -5.08
CA ALA A 47 4.49 11.46 -4.38
C ALA A 47 5.78 10.83 -4.91
N ASN A 48 6.88 11.59 -4.94
CA ASN A 48 8.17 11.02 -5.35
C ASN A 48 8.63 9.97 -4.32
N PRO A 49 9.13 8.80 -4.74
CA PRO A 49 9.49 7.73 -3.81
C PRO A 49 10.46 8.16 -2.70
N TRP A 50 11.46 8.99 -2.99
CA TRP A 50 12.42 9.46 -1.98
C TRP A 50 11.82 10.42 -0.95
N GLU A 51 10.80 11.19 -1.34
CA GLU A 51 10.03 12.04 -0.40
C GLU A 51 9.07 11.18 0.43
N VAL A 52 8.40 10.23 -0.24
CA VAL A 52 7.47 9.29 0.38
C VAL A 52 8.18 8.31 1.32
N PHE A 53 9.45 7.99 1.11
CA PHE A 53 10.19 7.03 1.94
C PHE A 53 11.40 7.65 2.62
N ASP A 54 11.36 8.95 2.91
CA ASP A 54 12.42 9.58 3.68
C ASP A 54 12.56 8.93 5.07
N ASP A 55 13.80 8.64 5.46
CA ASP A 55 14.16 7.86 6.66
C ASP A 55 13.70 8.57 7.94
N SER A 56 13.55 9.90 7.93
CA SER A 56 13.18 10.68 9.11
C SER A 56 11.71 10.51 9.53
N SER A 57 10.83 10.19 8.58
CA SER A 57 9.37 10.19 8.76
C SER A 57 8.73 8.81 8.60
N THR A 58 9.53 7.81 8.22
CA THR A 58 9.04 6.48 7.86
C THR A 58 9.36 5.47 8.96
N PRO A 59 8.36 4.79 9.55
CA PRO A 59 8.60 3.75 10.55
C PRO A 59 9.07 2.48 9.86
N TRP A 60 10.38 2.40 9.62
CA TRP A 60 10.99 1.23 9.01
C TRP A 60 11.00 0.03 9.96
N ILE A 61 10.53 -1.09 9.45
CA ILE A 61 10.62 -2.39 10.10
C ILE A 61 11.77 -3.16 9.46
N ILE A 62 12.71 -3.64 10.28
CA ILE A 62 13.82 -4.46 9.80
C ILE A 62 13.43 -5.93 9.89
N CYS A 63 13.36 -6.60 8.75
CA CYS A 63 13.05 -8.02 8.66
C CYS A 63 14.03 -8.72 7.73
N GLY A 64 14.78 -9.71 8.24
CA GLY A 64 15.71 -10.49 7.43
C GLY A 64 16.77 -9.66 6.70
N GLY A 65 17.20 -8.54 7.28
CA GLY A 65 18.15 -7.60 6.66
C GLY A 65 17.52 -6.61 5.67
N SER A 66 16.21 -6.69 5.43
CA SER A 66 15.46 -5.78 4.57
C SER A 66 14.69 -4.73 5.39
N LYS A 67 14.60 -3.50 4.86
CA LYS A 67 13.71 -2.44 5.37
C LYS A 67 12.32 -2.62 4.74
N ILE A 68 11.29 -2.76 5.56
CA ILE A 68 9.89 -2.88 5.17
C ILE A 68 9.10 -1.73 5.79
N VAL A 69 8.12 -1.20 5.07
CA VAL A 69 7.17 -0.21 5.59
C VAL A 69 5.76 -0.61 5.15
N TYR A 70 4.80 -0.42 6.04
CA TYR A 70 3.38 -0.55 5.75
C TYR A 70 2.74 0.83 5.78
N ALA A 71 1.91 1.14 4.79
CA ALA A 71 1.22 2.43 4.70
C ALA A 71 -0.22 2.27 4.24
N PHE A 72 -1.11 3.09 4.80
CA PHE A 72 -2.43 3.34 4.26
C PHE A 72 -2.36 4.45 3.21
N THR A 73 -2.84 4.17 2.00
CA THR A 73 -2.93 5.18 0.94
C THR A 73 -4.35 5.21 0.37
N PRO A 74 -4.90 6.39 0.07
CA PRO A 74 -6.14 6.47 -0.69
C PRO A 74 -5.91 5.92 -2.10
N LEU A 75 -6.83 5.08 -2.56
CA LEU A 75 -6.84 4.58 -3.93
C LEU A 75 -7.62 5.54 -4.82
N THR A 76 -6.93 6.23 -5.73
CA THR A 76 -7.55 7.12 -6.70
C THR A 76 -7.89 6.37 -7.98
N LYS A 77 -9.16 6.42 -8.40
CA LYS A 77 -9.58 5.89 -9.71
C LYS A 77 -9.07 6.84 -10.79
N LYS A 78 -8.46 6.30 -11.84
CA LYS A 78 -8.16 7.07 -13.04
C LYS A 78 -9.47 7.51 -13.68
N ALA A 79 -9.58 8.81 -13.96
CA ALA A 79 -10.66 9.32 -14.80
C ALA A 79 -10.63 8.57 -16.14
N VAL A 80 -11.79 8.13 -16.62
CA VAL A 80 -11.91 7.47 -17.91
C VAL A 80 -11.74 8.55 -18.99
N ALA A 81 -10.53 8.74 -19.47
CA ALA A 81 -10.29 9.59 -20.64
C ALA A 81 -10.79 8.84 -21.88
N GLY A 82 -11.95 9.27 -22.41
CA GLY A 82 -12.49 8.87 -23.71
C GLY A 82 -12.68 7.36 -23.90
N SER A 83 -13.92 6.89 -23.73
CA SER A 83 -14.31 5.54 -24.17
C SER A 83 -14.15 5.40 -25.68
N SER A 84 -13.03 4.88 -26.16
CA SER A 84 -13.00 4.25 -27.48
C SER A 84 -13.66 2.88 -27.36
N SER A 85 -14.78 2.73 -28.06
CA SER A 85 -15.55 1.50 -28.18
C SER A 85 -14.69 0.42 -28.86
N GLY A 86 -14.10 -0.47 -28.08
CA GLY A 86 -13.32 -1.61 -28.58
C GLY A 86 -13.46 -2.83 -27.67
N ARG A 87 -14.12 -3.88 -28.19
CA ARG A 87 -14.26 -5.27 -27.70
C ARG A 87 -13.85 -5.56 -26.24
N GLY A 88 -14.87 -5.76 -25.40
CA GLY A 88 -14.98 -6.85 -24.42
C GLY A 88 -13.72 -7.28 -23.69
N SER A 89 -12.94 -6.34 -23.14
CA SER A 89 -11.85 -6.67 -22.22
C SER A 89 -12.37 -6.56 -20.79
N LYS A 90 -12.12 -7.59 -19.96
CA LYS A 90 -12.47 -7.60 -18.52
C LYS A 90 -12.14 -6.24 -17.91
N LYS A 91 -13.12 -5.61 -17.24
CA LYS A 91 -13.03 -4.29 -16.62
C LYS A 91 -11.85 -4.24 -15.64
N LYS A 92 -10.66 -3.86 -16.12
CA LYS A 92 -9.50 -3.64 -15.25
C LYS A 92 -9.84 -2.44 -14.38
N GLU A 93 -9.84 -2.65 -13.07
CA GLU A 93 -9.93 -1.54 -12.13
C GLU A 93 -8.71 -0.63 -12.36
N ASN A 94 -8.98 0.54 -12.93
CA ASN A 94 -7.97 1.50 -13.35
C ASN A 94 -7.64 2.42 -12.17
N TYR A 95 -6.81 1.97 -11.24
CA TYR A 95 -6.25 2.85 -10.20
C TYR A 95 -5.03 3.62 -10.71
N ALA A 96 -4.86 4.85 -10.23
CA ALA A 96 -3.67 5.64 -10.53
C ALA A 96 -2.43 4.99 -9.91
N LYS A 97 -1.31 5.08 -10.61
CA LYS A 97 -0.02 4.53 -10.18
C LYS A 97 1.13 5.54 -10.30
N LYS A 98 0.82 6.79 -10.63
CA LYS A 98 1.83 7.85 -10.77
C LYS A 98 2.48 8.11 -9.41
N ALA A 99 3.79 8.31 -9.38
CA ALA A 99 4.59 8.51 -8.19
C ALA A 99 5.58 9.65 -8.44
N GLY A 100 5.12 10.87 -8.27
CA GLY A 100 5.88 12.06 -8.61
C GLY A 100 6.24 12.09 -10.10
N CYS A 101 7.52 12.10 -10.41
CA CYS A 101 8.01 12.02 -11.80
C CYS A 101 7.92 10.62 -12.44
N GLY A 102 7.58 9.57 -11.67
CA GLY A 102 7.58 8.18 -12.13
C GLY A 102 6.22 7.48 -12.07
N THR A 103 6.22 6.16 -12.26
CA THR A 103 5.05 5.29 -12.12
C THR A 103 5.44 4.00 -11.40
N TRP A 104 4.62 3.57 -10.43
CA TRP A 104 4.80 2.31 -9.73
C TRP A 104 4.54 1.11 -10.65
N HIS A 105 5.49 0.17 -10.69
CA HIS A 105 5.38 -1.12 -11.39
C HIS A 105 5.41 -2.29 -10.39
N GLY A 106 4.45 -3.20 -10.52
CA GLY A 106 4.31 -4.32 -9.58
C GLY A 106 5.28 -5.40 -9.99
N GLN A 107 6.05 -5.92 -9.04
CA GLN A 107 6.99 -7.00 -9.33
C GLN A 107 6.28 -8.34 -9.52
N THR A 108 5.12 -8.52 -8.88
CA THR A 108 4.31 -9.74 -8.95
C THR A 108 2.91 -9.45 -9.51
N GLY A 109 2.24 -10.53 -9.96
CA GLY A 109 0.83 -10.49 -10.33
C GLY A 109 -0.07 -10.16 -9.14
N ARG A 110 -1.33 -9.80 -9.41
CA ARG A 110 -2.34 -9.66 -8.36
C ARG A 110 -2.72 -11.05 -7.87
N GLU A 111 -2.44 -11.35 -6.61
CA GLU A 111 -2.87 -12.60 -5.98
C GLU A 111 -4.19 -12.40 -5.22
N PRO A 112 -5.16 -13.33 -5.34
CA PRO A 112 -6.36 -13.30 -4.53
C PRO A 112 -6.01 -13.67 -3.09
N ILE A 113 -6.41 -12.83 -2.14
CA ILE A 113 -6.33 -13.17 -0.71
C ILE A 113 -7.62 -13.91 -0.36
N MET A 114 -7.49 -15.20 -0.04
CA MET A 114 -8.63 -16.06 0.31
C MET A 114 -9.33 -15.50 1.55
N GLY A 115 -10.66 -15.37 1.52
CA GLY A 115 -11.46 -14.91 2.66
C GLY A 115 -11.83 -13.41 2.68
N VAL A 116 -11.32 -12.59 1.75
CA VAL A 116 -11.74 -11.18 1.63
C VAL A 116 -12.14 -10.89 0.18
N SER A 117 -13.43 -10.62 -0.03
CA SER A 117 -13.93 -10.16 -1.33
C SER A 117 -13.19 -8.87 -1.72
N SER A 118 -12.39 -8.96 -2.78
CA SER A 118 -11.79 -7.84 -3.52
C SER A 118 -10.91 -6.89 -2.69
N ASN A 119 -9.72 -7.34 -2.26
CA ASN A 119 -8.57 -6.45 -2.02
C ASN A 119 -7.29 -7.20 -2.39
N ALA A 120 -6.57 -6.73 -3.42
CA ALA A 120 -5.30 -7.31 -3.82
C ALA A 120 -4.16 -6.61 -3.07
N CYS A 121 -3.37 -7.37 -2.30
CA CYS A 121 -2.07 -6.88 -1.85
C CYS A 121 -1.10 -6.92 -3.03
N SER A 122 -0.19 -5.95 -3.10
CA SER A 122 0.85 -5.93 -4.13
C SER A 122 2.13 -5.46 -3.46
N TYR A 123 3.19 -6.26 -3.60
CA TYR A 123 4.53 -5.89 -3.14
C TYR A 123 5.14 -4.94 -4.18
N TRP A 124 5.53 -3.75 -3.74
CA TRP A 124 6.17 -2.74 -4.58
C TRP A 124 7.55 -2.46 -4.02
N GLY A 125 8.59 -2.79 -4.78
CA GLY A 125 9.96 -2.36 -4.53
C GLY A 125 10.38 -1.34 -5.59
N PRO A 126 11.28 -0.40 -5.28
CA PRO A 126 11.87 0.46 -6.31
C PRO A 126 12.69 -0.39 -7.27
N VAL A 127 12.43 -0.25 -8.57
CA VAL A 127 13.33 -0.72 -9.62
C VAL A 127 14.16 0.49 -10.03
N ALA A 128 15.43 0.51 -9.63
CA ALA A 128 16.39 1.46 -10.18
C ALA A 128 16.72 1.03 -11.63
N GLN A 129 16.80 2.00 -12.54
CA GLN A 129 17.37 1.80 -13.88
C GLN A 129 18.87 1.58 -13.80
#